data_AF-A0AAD7JQ43-F1
#
_entry.id   AF-A0AAD7JQ43-F1
#
_cell.length_a   1.000
_cell.length_b   1.000
_cell.length_c   1.000
_cell.angle_alpha   90.00
_cell.angle_beta   90.00
_cell.angle_gamma   90.00
#
_symmetry.space_group_name_H-M   'P 1'
#
loop_
_entity.id
_entity.type
_entity.pdbx_description
1 polymer ?
#
loop_
_entity_poly.entity_id
_entity_poly.type
_entity_poly.pdbx_seq_one_letter_code
_entity_poly.pdbx_strand_id
1 'polypeptide(L)'
;MPAEGEASYTEVARATRRIETQRRHAQVRDKVLAAVHDLELCIPIDTRWIEGGEKWEAAARMAHRRRYQRALDHLEGLVVARMFELAKCHMSGTGYKLRKHIAKALQARSKAIKAAIVRCNDAAEVMEPPMPTLDWEEVVECAFLADFDLLRE
;
A
#
# COMPACT_ATOMS: atom_id res chain seq x y z
N MET A 1 -22.16 -45.02 35.01
CA MET A 1 -21.97 -43.58 35.30
C MET A 1 -20.81 -43.12 34.42
N PRO A 2 -21.05 -42.58 33.21
CA PRO A 2 -19.98 -42.21 32.29
C PRO A 2 -19.42 -40.82 32.63
N ALA A 3 -18.11 -40.69 32.46
CA ALA A 3 -17.30 -39.54 32.80
C ALA A 3 -17.63 -38.31 31.95
N GLU A 4 -17.66 -37.15 32.60
CA GLU A 4 -17.88 -35.84 31.99
C GLU A 4 -16.76 -35.52 30.99
N GLY A 5 -17.15 -34.92 29.86
CA GLY A 5 -16.27 -34.56 28.76
C GLY A 5 -15.24 -33.52 29.17
N GLU A 6 -14.03 -33.96 29.47
CA GLU A 6 -12.86 -33.11 29.68
C GLU A 6 -12.47 -32.48 28.33
N ALA A 7 -12.75 -31.18 28.17
CA ALA A 7 -12.30 -30.42 27.01
C ALA A 7 -10.77 -30.55 26.89
N SER A 8 -10.29 -30.87 25.69
CA SER A 8 -8.87 -31.15 25.48
C SER A 8 -8.03 -29.94 25.90
N TYR A 9 -6.94 -30.16 26.65
CA TYR A 9 -6.00 -29.10 27.09
C TYR A 9 -5.62 -28.12 25.97
N THR A 10 -5.53 -28.62 24.73
CA THR A 10 -5.23 -27.84 23.54
C THR A 10 -6.31 -26.82 23.16
N GLU A 11 -7.58 -27.15 23.39
CA GLU A 11 -8.76 -26.31 23.13
C GLU A 11 -8.85 -25.20 24.18
N VAL A 12 -8.65 -25.54 25.45
CA VAL A 12 -8.59 -24.57 26.56
C VAL A 12 -7.44 -23.58 26.33
N ALA A 13 -6.24 -24.07 25.97
CA ALA A 13 -5.10 -23.21 25.65
C ALA A 13 -5.37 -22.28 24.45
N ARG A 14 -6.10 -22.75 23.43
CA ARG A 14 -6.51 -21.92 22.27
C ARG A 14 -7.53 -20.86 22.66
N ALA A 15 -8.53 -21.20 23.47
CA ALA A 15 -9.53 -20.27 23.97
C ALA A 15 -8.89 -19.14 24.81
N THR A 16 -8.00 -19.50 25.73
CA THR A 16 -7.24 -18.53 26.56
C THR A 16 -6.39 -17.60 25.70
N ARG A 17 -5.69 -18.12 24.68
CA ARG A 17 -4.91 -17.28 23.74
C ARG A 17 -5.79 -16.29 22.98
N ARG A 18 -7.00 -16.69 22.57
CA ARG A 18 -7.95 -15.81 21.87
C ARG A 18 -8.43 -14.68 22.78
N ILE A 19 -8.80 -15.01 24.02
CA ILE A 19 -9.22 -14.02 25.02
C ILE A 19 -8.09 -13.05 25.34
N GLU A 20 -6.87 -13.57 25.54
CA GLU A 20 -5.68 -12.75 25.82
C GLU A 20 -5.33 -11.84 24.63
N THR A 21 -5.47 -12.33 23.39
CA THR A 21 -5.30 -11.51 22.18
C THR A 21 -6.34 -10.40 22.11
N GLN A 22 -7.60 -10.72 22.38
CA GLN A 22 -8.69 -9.73 22.43
C GLN A 22 -8.44 -8.67 23.52
N ARG A 23 -7.97 -9.07 24.70
CA ARG A 23 -7.60 -8.17 25.79
C ARG A 23 -6.49 -7.21 25.36
N ARG A 24 -5.44 -7.72 24.71
CA ARG A 24 -4.33 -6.87 24.21
C ARG A 24 -4.82 -5.85 23.19
N HIS A 25 -5.68 -6.26 22.26
CA HIS A 25 -6.29 -5.32 21.31
C HIS A 25 -7.15 -4.26 21.99
N ALA A 26 -7.96 -4.63 22.99
CA ALA A 26 -8.74 -3.68 23.76
C ALA A 26 -7.86 -2.67 24.51
N GLN A 27 -6.80 -3.13 25.19
CA GLN A 27 -5.85 -2.27 25.87
C GLN A 27 -5.13 -1.30 24.92
N VAL A 28 -4.75 -1.76 23.72
CA VAL A 28 -4.16 -0.88 22.70
C VAL A 28 -5.16 0.17 22.24
N ARG A 29 -6.42 -0.22 21.99
CA ARG A 29 -7.49 0.71 21.60
C ARG A 29 -7.72 1.78 22.67
N ASP A 30 -7.80 1.39 23.94
CA ASP A 30 -8.03 2.32 25.04
C ASP A 30 -6.88 3.33 25.19
N LYS A 31 -5.62 2.88 25.01
CA LYS A 31 -4.46 3.77 24.98
C LYS A 31 -4.51 4.77 23.83
N VAL A 32 -4.90 4.32 22.64
CA VAL A 32 -5.06 5.20 21.46
C VAL A 32 -6.19 6.21 21.70
N LEU A 33 -7.31 5.79 22.27
CA LEU A 33 -8.43 6.68 22.61
C LEU A 33 -8.03 7.74 23.63
N ALA A 34 -7.29 7.37 24.67
CA ALA A 34 -6.76 8.33 25.65
C ALA A 34 -5.88 9.40 24.97
N ALA A 35 -4.95 8.98 24.10
CA ALA A 35 -4.10 9.90 23.36
C ALA A 35 -4.89 10.83 22.42
N VAL A 36 -5.97 10.33 21.80
CA VAL A 36 -6.87 11.17 20.98
C VAL A 36 -7.58 12.21 21.84
N HIS A 37 -8.12 11.82 23.00
CA HIS A 37 -8.78 12.77 23.92
C HIS A 37 -7.80 13.85 24.42
N ASP A 38 -6.57 13.47 24.78
CA ASP A 38 -5.54 14.44 25.19
C ASP A 38 -5.24 15.45 24.08
N LEU A 39 -5.20 14.99 22.82
CA LEU A 39 -4.98 15.84 21.66
C LEU A 39 -6.19 16.76 21.39
N GLU A 40 -7.41 16.26 21.55
CA GLU A 40 -8.67 17.02 21.43
C GLU A 40 -8.82 18.08 22.53
N LEU A 41 -8.14 17.92 23.67
CA LEU A 41 -8.05 18.98 24.69
C LEU A 41 -7.01 20.04 24.34
N CYS A 42 -5.86 19.62 23.80
CA CYS A 42 -4.78 20.53 23.37
C CYS A 42 -5.14 21.36 22.15
N ILE A 43 -5.94 20.80 21.23
CA ILE A 43 -6.46 21.46 20.04
C ILE A 43 -7.94 21.66 20.30
N PRO A 44 -8.48 22.89 20.44
CA PRO A 44 -9.87 23.10 20.81
C PRO A 44 -10.83 22.67 19.69
N ILE A 45 -11.12 21.36 19.64
CA ILE A 45 -12.04 20.75 18.69
C ILE A 45 -13.41 20.75 19.36
N ASP A 46 -14.25 21.69 18.95
CA ASP A 46 -15.57 21.93 19.55
C ASP A 46 -16.58 20.81 19.23
N THR A 47 -16.40 20.12 18.11
CA THR A 47 -17.27 19.00 17.70
C THR A 47 -16.47 17.96 16.93
N ARG A 48 -16.47 16.73 17.44
CA ARG A 48 -15.85 15.58 16.77
C ARG A 48 -16.58 15.29 15.45
N TRP A 49 -15.83 15.07 14.38
CA TRP A 49 -16.41 14.72 13.09
C TRP A 49 -17.00 13.31 13.17
N ILE A 50 -18.26 13.18 12.73
CA ILE A 50 -19.01 11.91 12.68
C ILE A 50 -19.06 11.46 11.23
N GLU A 51 -19.03 10.14 11.00
CA GLU A 51 -19.22 9.56 9.67
C GLU A 51 -20.53 10.08 9.04
N GLY A 52 -20.47 10.48 7.76
CA GLY A 52 -21.59 11.11 7.04
C GLY A 52 -21.76 12.62 7.28
N GLY A 53 -20.95 13.25 8.14
CA GLY A 53 -20.89 14.70 8.24
C GLY A 53 -20.07 15.31 7.09
N GLU A 54 -20.43 16.52 6.65
CA GLU A 54 -19.77 17.20 5.52
C GLU A 54 -18.24 17.28 5.68
N LYS A 55 -17.76 17.67 6.88
CA LYS A 55 -16.32 17.76 7.17
C LYS A 55 -15.65 16.39 7.15
N TRP A 56 -16.34 15.35 7.61
CA TRP A 56 -15.83 13.98 7.59
C TRP A 56 -15.71 13.47 6.16
N GLU A 57 -16.74 13.66 5.34
CA GLU A 57 -16.73 13.24 3.93
C GLU A 57 -15.70 14.01 3.11
N ALA A 58 -15.56 15.32 3.34
CA ALA A 58 -14.52 16.13 2.72
C ALA A 58 -13.11 15.59 3.07
N ALA A 59 -12.90 15.23 4.34
CA ALA A 59 -11.65 14.63 4.78
C ALA A 59 -11.43 13.23 4.20
N ALA A 60 -12.47 12.41 4.11
CA ALA A 60 -12.43 11.10 3.46
C ALA A 60 -12.02 11.24 1.99
N ARG A 61 -12.66 12.14 1.22
CA ARG A 61 -12.28 12.43 -0.17
C ARG A 61 -10.82 12.87 -0.30
N MET A 62 -10.34 13.74 0.59
CA MET A 62 -8.93 14.13 0.61
C MET A 62 -8.00 12.94 0.90
N ALA A 63 -8.37 12.06 1.83
CA ALA A 63 -7.60 10.88 2.17
C ALA A 63 -7.55 9.87 1.01
N HIS A 64 -8.66 9.64 0.32
CA HIS A 64 -8.73 8.80 -0.89
C HIS A 64 -7.85 9.37 -2.00
N ARG A 65 -7.98 10.67 -2.30
CA ARG A 65 -7.14 11.35 -3.29
C ARG A 65 -5.66 11.20 -2.98
N ARG A 66 -5.25 11.42 -1.73
CA ARG A 66 -3.86 11.29 -1.31
C ARG A 66 -3.35 9.84 -1.41
N ARG A 67 -4.21 8.85 -1.11
CA ARG A 67 -3.87 7.43 -1.26
C ARG A 67 -3.64 7.08 -2.73
N TYR A 68 -4.52 7.54 -3.62
CA TYR A 68 -4.36 7.36 -5.06
C TYR A 68 -3.08 8.02 -5.57
N GLN A 69 -2.83 9.29 -5.24
CA GLN A 69 -1.61 10.00 -5.62
C GLN A 69 -0.34 9.27 -5.17
N ARG A 70 -0.28 8.83 -3.91
CA ARG A 70 0.89 8.08 -3.41
C ARG A 70 1.09 6.74 -4.12
N ALA A 71 -0.01 6.07 -4.49
CA ALA A 71 0.08 4.83 -5.26
C ALA A 71 0.65 5.12 -6.65
N LEU A 72 0.18 6.21 -7.29
CA LEU A 72 0.65 6.67 -8.59
C LEU A 72 2.12 7.10 -8.56
N ASP A 73 2.53 7.95 -7.62
CA ASP A 73 3.93 8.38 -7.44
C ASP A 73 4.87 7.18 -7.28
N HIS A 74 4.41 6.16 -6.54
CA HIS A 74 5.17 4.93 -6.35
C HIS A 74 5.29 4.11 -7.63
N LEU A 75 4.21 4.03 -8.42
CA LEU A 75 4.22 3.39 -9.73
C LEU A 75 5.17 4.12 -10.69
N GLU A 76 5.09 5.44 -10.77
CA GLU A 76 5.97 6.29 -11.58
C GLU A 76 7.44 6.08 -11.22
N GLY A 77 7.77 6.11 -9.92
CA GLY A 77 9.13 5.87 -9.45
C GLY A 77 9.66 4.49 -9.86
N LEU A 78 8.82 3.45 -9.86
CA LEU A 78 9.20 2.12 -10.32
C LEU A 78 9.41 2.07 -11.84
N VAL A 79 8.57 2.75 -12.61
CA VAL A 79 8.68 2.84 -14.07
C VAL A 79 9.97 3.56 -14.47
N VAL A 80 10.23 4.75 -13.91
CA VAL A 80 11.46 5.51 -14.13
C VAL A 80 12.68 4.69 -13.75
N ALA A 81 12.63 4.01 -12.60
CA ALA A 81 13.72 3.14 -12.17
C ALA A 81 13.95 1.98 -13.16
N ARG A 82 12.91 1.41 -13.78
CA ARG A 82 13.03 0.36 -14.82
C ARG A 82 13.66 0.91 -16.10
N MET A 83 13.31 2.13 -16.51
CA MET A 83 13.94 2.78 -17.68
C MET A 83 15.46 2.93 -17.49
N PHE A 84 15.89 3.43 -16.33
CA PHE A 84 17.31 3.53 -16.01
C PHE A 84 18.04 2.16 -15.99
N GLU A 85 17.36 1.06 -15.65
CA GLU A 85 17.95 -0.27 -15.79
C GLU A 85 18.13 -0.69 -17.23
N LEU A 86 17.11 -0.46 -18.06
CA LEU A 86 17.13 -0.80 -19.48
C LEU A 86 18.26 -0.03 -20.17
N ALA A 87 18.33 1.28 -19.96
CA ALA A 87 19.44 2.11 -20.42
C ALA A 87 20.79 1.52 -20.00
N LYS A 88 20.96 1.18 -18.72
CA LYS A 88 22.19 0.56 -18.21
C LYS A 88 22.50 -0.81 -18.82
N CYS A 89 21.49 -1.60 -19.16
CA CYS A 89 21.64 -2.90 -19.80
C CYS A 89 22.20 -2.75 -21.22
N HIS A 90 21.77 -1.72 -21.94
CA HIS A 90 22.15 -1.44 -23.33
C HIS A 90 23.48 -0.69 -23.48
N MET A 91 24.06 -0.15 -22.41
CA MET A 91 25.37 0.52 -22.46
C MET A 91 26.53 -0.44 -22.78
N SER A 92 27.33 -0.07 -23.79
CA SER A 92 28.60 -0.72 -24.11
C SER A 92 29.60 -0.63 -22.93
N GLY A 93 30.39 -1.67 -22.71
CA GLY A 93 31.36 -1.72 -21.59
C GLY A 93 30.83 -2.34 -20.29
N THR A 94 29.56 -2.79 -20.27
CA THR A 94 29.02 -3.52 -19.11
C THR A 94 29.49 -4.99 -19.07
N GLY A 95 30.24 -5.33 -18.03
CA GLY A 95 30.70 -6.70 -17.79
C GLY A 95 29.55 -7.69 -17.58
N TYR A 96 29.76 -8.96 -17.94
CA TYR A 96 28.74 -10.02 -17.87
C TYR A 96 28.05 -10.15 -16.50
N LYS A 97 28.83 -10.07 -15.42
CA LYS A 97 28.29 -10.13 -14.04
C LYS A 97 27.29 -8.99 -13.78
N LEU A 98 27.62 -7.77 -14.20
CA LEU A 98 26.74 -6.61 -14.03
C LEU A 98 25.45 -6.76 -14.85
N ARG A 99 25.53 -7.23 -16.10
CA ARG A 99 24.35 -7.52 -16.93
C ARG A 99 23.42 -8.54 -16.26
N LYS A 100 23.96 -9.58 -15.62
CA LYS A 100 23.16 -10.56 -14.86
C LYS A 100 22.44 -9.93 -13.66
N HIS A 101 23.06 -8.97 -12.97
CA HIS A 101 22.41 -8.23 -11.88
C HIS A 101 21.30 -7.31 -12.40
N ILE A 102 21.55 -6.60 -13.51
CA ILE A 102 20.54 -5.75 -14.15
C ILE A 102 19.33 -6.58 -14.60
N ALA A 103 19.55 -7.73 -15.23
CA ALA A 103 18.46 -8.63 -15.64
C ALA A 103 17.60 -9.12 -14.46
N LYS A 104 18.21 -9.47 -13.33
CA LYS A 104 17.48 -9.84 -12.10
C LYS A 104 16.68 -8.67 -11.54
N ALA A 105 17.28 -7.48 -11.54
CA ALA A 105 16.65 -6.29 -11.03
C ALA A 105 15.44 -5.88 -11.92
N LEU A 106 15.56 -6.01 -13.25
CA LEU A 106 14.46 -5.83 -14.21
C LEU A 106 13.29 -6.78 -13.93
N GLN A 107 13.58 -8.07 -13.69
CA GLN A 107 12.54 -9.05 -13.34
C GLN A 107 11.83 -8.68 -12.02
N ALA A 108 12.58 -8.28 -11.00
CA ALA A 108 12.02 -7.85 -9.73
C ALA A 108 11.17 -6.58 -9.89
N ARG A 109 11.65 -5.61 -10.67
CA ARG A 109 10.92 -4.36 -10.96
C ARG A 109 9.64 -4.61 -11.73
N SER A 110 9.63 -5.49 -12.74
CA SER A 110 8.39 -5.86 -13.45
C SER A 110 7.32 -6.43 -12.49
N LYS A 111 7.71 -7.27 -11.52
CA LYS A 111 6.77 -7.76 -10.49
C LYS A 111 6.27 -6.64 -9.58
N ALA A 112 7.17 -5.74 -9.17
CA ALA A 112 6.82 -4.60 -8.32
C ALA A 112 5.85 -3.63 -9.02
N ILE A 113 6.07 -3.34 -10.30
CA ILE A 113 5.19 -2.50 -11.12
C ILE A 113 3.81 -3.15 -11.25
N LYS A 114 3.71 -4.44 -11.58
CA LYS A 114 2.41 -5.15 -11.61
C LYS A 114 1.65 -5.03 -10.29
N ALA A 115 2.34 -5.21 -9.16
CA ALA A 115 1.73 -5.05 -7.85
C ALA A 115 1.34 -3.59 -7.54
N ALA A 116 2.10 -2.61 -8.05
CA ALA A 116 1.80 -1.19 -7.90
C ALA A 116 0.59 -0.76 -8.75
N ILE A 117 0.43 -1.31 -9.96
CA ILE A 117 -0.75 -1.12 -10.81
C ILE A 117 -2.01 -1.56 -10.06
N VAL A 118 -2.01 -2.76 -9.47
CA VAL A 118 -3.14 -3.25 -8.65
C VAL A 118 -3.46 -2.24 -7.53
N ARG A 119 -2.46 -1.79 -6.77
CA ARG A 119 -2.69 -0.78 -5.70
C ARG A 119 -3.23 0.55 -6.21
N CYS A 120 -2.81 0.98 -7.40
CA CYS A 120 -3.32 2.20 -8.03
C CYS A 120 -4.78 2.01 -8.43
N ASN A 121 -5.12 0.87 -9.04
CA ASN A 121 -6.48 0.56 -9.48
C ASN A 121 -7.43 0.41 -8.29
N ASP A 122 -7.01 -0.26 -7.21
CA ASP A 122 -7.76 -0.34 -5.96
C ASP A 122 -8.04 1.06 -5.37
N ALA A 123 -7.06 1.98 -5.45
CA ALA A 123 -7.22 3.34 -4.98
C ALA A 123 -8.07 4.20 -5.94
N ALA A 124 -8.03 3.91 -7.24
CA ALA A 124 -8.79 4.58 -8.30
C ALA A 124 -10.29 4.30 -8.20
N GLU A 125 -10.66 3.07 -7.85
CA GLU A 125 -12.06 2.65 -7.70
C GLU A 125 -12.78 3.41 -6.57
N VAL A 126 -12.06 3.74 -5.51
CA VAL A 126 -12.59 4.46 -4.32
C VAL A 126 -12.65 5.98 -4.54
N MET A 127 -12.18 6.50 -5.68
CA MET A 127 -12.28 7.91 -6.00
C MET A 127 -13.71 8.31 -6.40
N GLU A 128 -14.06 9.58 -6.20
CA GLU A 128 -15.33 10.16 -6.65
C GLU A 128 -15.04 11.36 -7.58
N PRO A 129 -15.26 11.22 -8.91
CA PRO A 129 -15.66 10.00 -9.62
C PRO A 129 -14.52 8.95 -9.67
N PRO A 130 -14.85 7.66 -9.92
CA PRO A 130 -13.85 6.61 -10.08
C PRO A 130 -12.88 6.95 -11.21
N MET A 131 -11.58 6.75 -10.95
CA MET A 131 -10.54 7.00 -11.95
C MET A 131 -10.39 5.78 -12.87
N PRO A 132 -9.98 5.97 -14.14
CA PRO A 132 -9.68 4.86 -15.05
C PRO A 132 -8.61 3.93 -14.46
N THR A 133 -8.79 2.62 -14.63
CA THR A 133 -7.80 1.63 -14.23
C THR A 133 -6.66 1.59 -15.24
N LEU A 134 -5.45 1.38 -14.75
CA LEU A 134 -4.24 1.20 -15.56
C LEU A 134 -4.07 -0.26 -15.93
N ASP A 135 -3.70 -0.52 -17.18
CA ASP A 135 -3.28 -1.82 -17.66
C ASP A 135 -1.74 -1.96 -17.71
N TRP A 136 -1.24 -3.19 -17.62
CA TRP A 136 0.20 -3.43 -17.65
C TRP A 136 0.82 -3.03 -18.99
N GLU A 137 0.15 -3.34 -20.09
CA GLU A 137 0.58 -3.04 -21.45
C GLU A 137 0.69 -1.52 -21.64
N GLU A 138 -0.32 -0.76 -21.22
CA GLU A 138 -0.32 0.71 -21.27
C GLU A 138 0.86 1.32 -20.49
N VAL A 139 1.14 0.81 -19.29
CA VAL A 139 2.25 1.31 -18.46
C VAL A 139 3.60 0.98 -19.09
N VAL A 140 3.76 -0.19 -19.69
CA VAL A 140 5.00 -0.58 -20.36
C VAL A 140 5.21 0.19 -21.66
N GLU A 141 4.15 0.43 -22.43
CA GLU A 141 4.20 1.24 -23.65
C GLU A 141 4.59 2.68 -23.34
N CYS A 142 3.98 3.31 -22.32
CA CYS A 142 4.36 4.62 -21.85
C CYS A 142 5.82 4.68 -21.39
N ALA A 143 6.28 3.67 -20.63
CA ALA A 143 7.68 3.58 -20.21
C ALA A 143 8.65 3.45 -21.39
N PHE A 144 8.27 2.70 -22.42
CA PHE A 144 9.06 2.51 -23.63
C PHE A 144 9.17 3.80 -24.42
N LEU A 145 8.05 4.49 -24.67
CA LEU A 145 8.03 5.78 -25.37
C LEU A 145 8.91 6.82 -24.65
N ALA A 146 8.80 6.93 -23.33
CA ALA A 146 9.59 7.85 -22.54
C ALA A 146 11.10 7.54 -22.57
N ASP A 147 11.50 6.28 -22.78
CA ASP A 147 12.91 5.87 -22.85
C ASP A 147 13.55 6.42 -24.14
N PHE A 148 12.80 6.48 -25.26
CA PHE A 148 13.28 7.11 -26.49
C PHE A 148 13.45 8.61 -26.35
N ASP A 149 12.54 9.29 -25.65
CA ASP A 149 12.64 10.73 -25.46
C ASP A 149 13.87 11.08 -24.60
N LEU A 150 14.15 10.30 -23.54
CA LEU A 150 15.34 10.48 -22.70
C LEU A 150 16.66 10.22 -23.45
N LEU A 151 16.66 9.35 -24.47
CA LEU A 151 17.86 9.02 -25.25
C LEU A 151 18.17 10.03 -26.38
N ARG A 152 17.33 11.05 -26.59
CA ARG A 152 17.53 12.08 -27.63
C ARG A 152 18.29 13.32 -27.13
N GLU A 153 18.52 13.44 -25.82
CA GLU A 153 19.36 14.48 -25.20
C GLU A 153 20.79 14.00 -24.94
#